data_AF-A0A4R8MW85-F1
#
_entry.id   AF-A0A4R8MW85-F1
#
_cell.length_a   1.000
_cell.length_b   1.000
_cell.length_c   1.000
_cell.angle_alpha   90.00
_cell.angle_beta   90.00
_cell.angle_gamma   90.00
#
_symmetry.space_group_name_H-M   'P 1'
#
loop_
_entity.id
_entity.type
_entity.pdbx_description
1 polymer ?
#
loop_
_entity_poly.entity_id
_entity_poly.type
_entity_poly.pdbx_seq_one_letter_code
_entity_poly.pdbx_strand_id
1 'polypeptide(L)'
;MDYYDHIKQAIEFIEKNLREDISAEDVSKNAFQSRWHFQRIFRYVTGYSVYTYIKKRRLTEAGNDLILGKDKIIDIALKYHYTTPESFLRAFRSEYGYNPSEYRNQLEHKNFSKLEVDLLRDGIRIDGSKIKTHIVTKNEITFIGKTYRTTMQKCQNEIDIPKFWGEFIGGGFMEPIKNRLNQSLIGIYTNWDYAENFDVLIGAQVTKETKIPSGFVTHKLKPAKYMVFTVPGNTNVDILSGWKYIYGTWMPNTGYEREFSDDFDLFDDRFQSNTNPESEIYIPIK
;
A
#
# COMPACT_ATOMS: atom_id res chain seq x y z
N MET A 1 -17.14 9.56 11.15
CA MET A 1 -17.36 8.52 10.12
C MET A 1 -16.16 7.59 10.18
N ASP A 2 -16.39 6.31 10.39
CA ASP A 2 -15.33 5.29 10.46
C ASP A 2 -14.66 5.17 9.08
N TYR A 3 -13.39 4.78 9.02
CA TYR A 3 -12.71 4.40 7.79
C TYR A 3 -13.50 3.39 6.94
N TYR A 4 -14.19 2.41 7.55
CA TYR A 4 -15.05 1.47 6.83
C TYR A 4 -16.23 2.17 6.15
N ASP A 5 -16.84 3.18 6.79
CA ASP A 5 -17.92 3.96 6.17
C ASP A 5 -17.42 4.71 4.93
N HIS A 6 -16.23 5.31 5.03
CA HIS A 6 -15.60 5.99 3.89
C HIS A 6 -15.22 5.00 2.77
N ILE A 7 -14.73 3.79 3.10
CA ILE A 7 -14.49 2.74 2.09
C ILE A 7 -15.80 2.27 1.43
N LYS A 8 -16.88 2.16 2.20
CA LYS A 8 -18.22 1.85 1.66
C LYS A 8 -18.67 2.93 0.68
N GLN A 9 -18.53 4.20 1.03
CA GLN A 9 -18.81 5.32 0.13
C GLN A 9 -17.94 5.29 -1.13
N ALA A 10 -16.65 4.99 -0.99
CA ALA A 10 -15.75 4.84 -2.13
C ALA A 10 -16.20 3.73 -3.09
N ILE A 11 -16.57 2.56 -2.56
CA ILE A 11 -17.10 1.45 -3.37
C ILE A 11 -18.41 1.86 -4.04
N GLU A 12 -19.34 2.48 -3.32
CA GLU A 12 -20.60 2.95 -3.91
C GLU A 12 -20.39 3.98 -5.01
N PHE A 13 -19.44 4.90 -4.83
CA PHE A 13 -19.05 5.85 -5.84
C PHE A 13 -18.49 5.14 -7.08
N ILE A 14 -17.58 4.18 -6.91
CA ILE A 14 -17.04 3.40 -8.01
C ILE A 14 -18.14 2.67 -8.78
N GLU A 15 -19.02 1.93 -8.09
CA GLU A 15 -20.07 1.14 -8.72
C GLU A 15 -21.03 2.01 -9.54
N LYS A 16 -21.37 3.21 -9.05
CA LYS A 16 -22.24 4.17 -9.76
C LYS A 16 -21.59 4.76 -11.00
N ASN A 17 -20.25 4.75 -11.08
CA ASN A 17 -19.48 5.46 -12.11
C ASN A 17 -18.59 4.53 -12.95
N LEU A 18 -18.86 3.21 -13.01
CA LEU A 18 -18.05 2.26 -13.79
C LEU A 18 -18.01 2.58 -15.30
N ARG A 19 -19.04 3.28 -15.80
CA ARG A 19 -19.20 3.71 -17.20
C ARG A 19 -18.68 5.12 -17.46
N GLU A 20 -18.10 5.77 -16.46
CA GLU A 20 -17.47 7.09 -16.55
C GLU A 20 -15.96 6.96 -16.43
N ASP A 21 -15.20 7.95 -16.91
CA ASP A 21 -13.74 7.97 -16.80
C ASP A 21 -13.31 8.41 -15.40
N ILE A 22 -13.45 7.51 -14.43
CA ILE A 22 -13.06 7.74 -13.04
C ILE A 22 -11.64 7.25 -12.75
N SER A 23 -10.90 8.09 -12.04
CA SER A 23 -9.58 7.77 -11.50
C SER A 23 -9.63 7.48 -9.99
N ALA A 24 -8.56 6.94 -9.43
CA ALA A 24 -8.42 6.79 -7.98
C ALA A 24 -8.48 8.14 -7.24
N GLU A 25 -8.17 9.25 -7.93
CA GLU A 25 -8.31 10.60 -7.38
C GLU A 25 -9.77 10.96 -7.16
N ASP A 26 -10.61 10.71 -8.16
CA ASP A 26 -12.02 11.05 -8.12
C ASP A 26 -12.73 10.27 -7.01
N VAL A 27 -12.40 8.99 -6.87
CA VAL A 27 -12.90 8.17 -5.76
C VAL A 27 -12.45 8.75 -4.41
N SER A 28 -11.17 9.12 -4.30
CA SER A 28 -10.64 9.65 -3.04
C SER A 28 -11.30 10.96 -2.63
N LYS A 29 -11.54 11.90 -3.57
CA LYS A 29 -12.17 13.19 -3.27
C LYS A 29 -13.61 13.05 -2.78
N ASN A 30 -14.31 12.00 -3.22
CA ASN A 30 -15.69 11.75 -2.84
C ASN A 30 -15.83 11.00 -1.51
N ALA A 31 -14.78 10.27 -1.08
CA ALA A 31 -14.84 9.40 0.09
C ALA A 31 -13.87 9.76 1.21
N PHE A 32 -12.83 10.56 0.98
CA PHE A 32 -11.76 10.83 1.94
C PHE A 32 -11.17 12.24 1.76
N GLN A 33 -10.41 12.70 2.77
CA GLN A 33 -9.65 13.96 2.67
C GLN A 33 -8.22 13.78 2.10
N SER A 34 -7.64 12.57 2.19
CA SER A 34 -6.29 12.28 1.67
C SER A 34 -6.29 11.06 0.75
N ARG A 35 -5.95 11.28 -0.53
CA ARG A 35 -5.86 10.22 -1.56
C ARG A 35 -4.88 9.11 -1.18
N TRP A 36 -3.75 9.49 -0.59
CA TRP A 36 -2.71 8.56 -0.16
C TRP A 36 -3.19 7.57 0.88
N HIS A 37 -3.82 8.14 1.90
CA HIS A 37 -4.36 7.36 2.97
C HIS A 37 -5.48 6.45 2.47
N PHE A 38 -6.36 7.02 1.65
CA PHE A 38 -7.44 6.29 1.03
C PHE A 38 -6.95 5.07 0.26
N GLN A 39 -5.98 5.21 -0.65
CA GLN A 39 -5.50 4.08 -1.45
C GLN A 39 -4.89 2.97 -0.57
N ARG A 40 -4.17 3.34 0.49
CA ARG A 40 -3.61 2.38 1.44
C ARG A 40 -4.72 1.66 2.20
N ILE A 41 -5.61 2.41 2.86
CA ILE A 41 -6.74 1.84 3.62
C ILE A 41 -7.64 1.00 2.72
N PHE A 42 -7.97 1.49 1.53
CA PHE A 42 -8.76 0.75 0.55
C PHE A 42 -8.09 -0.58 0.20
N ARG A 43 -6.77 -0.59 -0.06
CA ARG A 43 -6.05 -1.83 -0.34
C ARG A 43 -6.03 -2.79 0.85
N TYR A 44 -5.83 -2.28 2.07
CA TYR A 44 -5.84 -3.14 3.25
C TYR A 44 -7.23 -3.70 3.57
N VAL A 45 -8.28 -2.88 3.42
CA VAL A 45 -9.67 -3.26 3.69
C VAL A 45 -10.25 -4.14 2.57
N THR A 46 -9.86 -3.94 1.31
CA THR A 46 -10.47 -4.69 0.18
C THR A 46 -9.57 -5.80 -0.36
N GLY A 47 -8.28 -5.78 -0.05
CA GLY A 47 -7.27 -6.62 -0.70
C GLY A 47 -6.86 -6.15 -2.10
N TYR A 48 -7.49 -5.10 -2.64
CA TYR A 48 -7.28 -4.62 -4.01
C TYR A 48 -6.88 -3.15 -4.01
N SER A 49 -6.03 -2.73 -4.95
CA SER A 49 -5.92 -1.29 -5.23
C SER A 49 -7.22 -0.78 -5.86
N VAL A 50 -7.49 0.52 -5.72
CA VAL A 50 -8.68 1.16 -6.32
C VAL A 50 -8.72 0.91 -7.83
N TYR A 51 -7.59 1.05 -8.52
CA TYR A 51 -7.46 0.74 -9.95
C TYR A 51 -7.82 -0.71 -10.27
N THR A 52 -7.32 -1.67 -9.47
CA THR A 52 -7.58 -3.09 -9.67
C THR A 52 -9.06 -3.41 -9.45
N TYR A 53 -9.67 -2.80 -8.42
CA TYR A 53 -11.09 -2.95 -8.14
C TYR A 53 -11.96 -2.40 -9.29
N ILE A 54 -11.72 -1.15 -9.73
CA ILE A 54 -12.41 -0.55 -10.88
C ILE A 54 -12.28 -1.45 -12.12
N LYS A 55 -11.06 -1.90 -12.43
CA LYS A 55 -10.79 -2.77 -13.58
C LYS A 55 -11.60 -4.08 -13.50
N LYS A 56 -11.56 -4.78 -12.37
CA LYS A 56 -12.29 -6.04 -12.19
C LYS A 56 -13.81 -5.85 -12.28
N ARG A 57 -14.33 -4.77 -11.68
CA ARG A 57 -15.76 -4.44 -11.74
C ARG A 57 -16.20 -4.06 -13.16
N ARG A 58 -15.44 -3.22 -13.87
CA ARG A 58 -15.67 -2.90 -15.30
C ARG A 58 -15.67 -4.16 -16.18
N LEU A 59 -14.69 -5.05 -16.02
CA LEU A 59 -14.63 -6.31 -16.77
C LEU A 59 -15.82 -7.23 -16.46
N THR A 60 -16.28 -7.23 -15.20
CA THR A 60 -17.44 -8.02 -14.79
C THR A 60 -18.73 -7.51 -15.40
N GLU A 61 -18.97 -6.19 -15.35
CA GLU A 61 -20.16 -5.60 -15.99
C GLU A 61 -20.10 -5.72 -17.52
N ALA A 62 -18.91 -5.62 -18.12
CA ALA A 62 -18.71 -5.92 -19.54
C ALA A 62 -19.04 -7.38 -19.86
N GLY A 63 -18.62 -8.32 -19.01
CA GLY A 63 -18.97 -9.74 -19.10
C GLY A 63 -20.47 -9.96 -19.04
N ASN A 64 -21.16 -9.31 -18.10
CA ASN A 64 -22.61 -9.38 -17.98
C ASN A 64 -23.31 -8.85 -19.24
N ASP A 65 -22.88 -7.69 -19.77
CA ASP A 65 -23.43 -7.14 -21.02
C ASP A 65 -23.18 -8.07 -22.22
N LEU A 66 -22.03 -8.76 -22.27
CA LEU A 66 -21.72 -9.73 -23.33
C LEU A 66 -22.65 -10.95 -23.31
N ILE A 67 -23.04 -11.41 -22.12
CA ILE A 67 -23.91 -12.58 -21.90
C ILE A 67 -25.37 -12.21 -22.19
N LEU A 68 -25.82 -11.06 -21.69
CA LEU A 68 -27.21 -10.63 -21.76
C LEU A 68 -27.58 -10.04 -23.14
N GLY A 69 -26.59 -9.52 -23.87
CA GLY A 69 -26.81 -8.72 -25.07
C GLY A 69 -26.22 -9.29 -26.36
N LYS A 70 -26.59 -8.65 -27.48
CA LYS A 70 -25.99 -8.86 -28.81
C LYS A 70 -25.10 -7.70 -29.24
N ASP A 71 -24.81 -6.77 -28.33
CA ASP A 71 -23.99 -5.60 -28.61
C ASP A 71 -22.61 -6.01 -29.13
N LYS A 72 -22.03 -5.15 -29.98
CA LYS A 72 -20.70 -5.40 -30.51
C LYS A 72 -19.69 -5.30 -29.37
N ILE A 73 -18.69 -6.18 -29.40
CA ILE A 73 -17.63 -6.23 -28.38
C ILE A 73 -16.92 -4.88 -28.25
N ILE A 74 -16.75 -4.15 -29.36
CA ILE A 74 -16.16 -2.81 -29.39
C ILE A 74 -17.02 -1.79 -28.60
N ASP A 75 -18.34 -1.84 -28.74
CA ASP A 75 -19.25 -0.91 -28.09
C ASP A 75 -19.25 -1.16 -26.57
N ILE A 76 -19.23 -2.42 -26.16
CA ILE A 76 -19.11 -2.83 -24.75
C ILE A 76 -17.74 -2.39 -24.19
N ALA A 77 -16.64 -2.57 -24.94
CA ALA A 77 -15.33 -2.14 -24.51
C ALA A 77 -15.28 -0.63 -24.25
N LEU A 78 -15.81 0.17 -25.19
CA LEU A 78 -15.87 1.63 -25.08
C LEU A 78 -16.77 2.07 -23.92
N LYS A 79 -17.91 1.41 -23.71
CA LYS A 79 -18.84 1.65 -22.58
C LYS A 79 -18.16 1.54 -21.20
N TYR A 80 -17.12 0.73 -21.08
CA TYR A 80 -16.34 0.57 -19.86
C TYR A 80 -14.92 1.13 -19.97
N HIS A 81 -14.73 2.17 -20.79
CA HIS A 81 -13.49 2.96 -20.87
C HIS A 81 -12.24 2.16 -21.27
N TYR A 82 -12.41 1.13 -22.11
CA TYR A 82 -11.30 0.56 -22.85
C TYR A 82 -11.17 1.26 -24.20
N THR A 83 -10.15 2.10 -24.31
CA THR A 83 -9.93 2.96 -25.49
C THR A 83 -9.56 2.19 -26.75
N THR A 84 -9.06 0.96 -26.62
CA THR A 84 -8.76 0.10 -27.77
C THR A 84 -9.27 -1.33 -27.58
N PRO A 85 -9.73 -2.00 -28.65
CA PRO A 85 -10.16 -3.40 -28.60
C PRO A 85 -9.05 -4.34 -28.09
N GLU A 86 -7.79 -4.08 -28.41
CA GLU A 86 -6.64 -4.89 -27.98
C GLU A 86 -6.43 -4.80 -26.47
N SER A 87 -6.62 -3.60 -25.88
CA SER A 87 -6.52 -3.39 -24.44
C SER A 87 -7.62 -4.15 -23.69
N PHE A 88 -8.85 -4.13 -24.22
CA PHE A 88 -9.98 -4.87 -23.68
C PHE A 88 -9.75 -6.37 -23.79
N LEU A 89 -9.40 -6.89 -24.97
CA LEU A 89 -9.14 -8.31 -25.21
C LEU A 89 -8.08 -8.86 -24.25
N ARG A 90 -6.95 -8.15 -24.11
CA ARG A 90 -5.87 -8.55 -23.22
C ARG A 90 -6.31 -8.56 -21.76
N ALA A 91 -7.02 -7.53 -21.32
CA ALA A 91 -7.52 -7.43 -19.95
C ALA A 91 -8.56 -8.52 -19.65
N PHE A 92 -9.51 -8.74 -20.57
CA PHE A 92 -10.59 -9.70 -20.45
C PHE A 92 -10.05 -11.14 -20.41
N ARG A 93 -9.15 -11.48 -21.34
CA ARG A 93 -8.50 -12.80 -21.37
C ARG A 93 -7.63 -13.04 -20.14
N SER A 94 -6.92 -12.02 -19.66
CA SER A 94 -6.13 -12.13 -18.43
C SER A 94 -6.98 -12.41 -17.19
N GLU A 95 -8.22 -11.90 -17.15
CA GLU A 95 -9.12 -12.07 -15.99
C GLU A 95 -9.91 -13.38 -16.07
N TYR A 96 -10.44 -13.71 -17.25
CA TYR A 96 -11.39 -14.82 -17.42
C TYR A 96 -10.81 -16.05 -18.11
N GLY A 97 -9.67 -15.93 -18.78
CA GLY A 97 -9.05 -17.02 -19.56
C GLY A 97 -9.55 -17.13 -21.00
N TYR A 98 -10.62 -16.40 -21.35
CA TYR A 98 -11.28 -16.45 -22.65
C TYR A 98 -11.30 -15.08 -23.33
N ASN A 99 -11.41 -15.06 -24.65
CA ASN A 99 -11.75 -13.85 -25.38
C ASN A 99 -13.26 -13.53 -25.19
N PRO A 100 -13.69 -12.26 -25.32
CA PRO A 100 -15.10 -11.85 -25.17
C PRO A 100 -16.10 -12.68 -25.99
N SER A 101 -15.77 -13.00 -27.25
CA SER A 101 -16.61 -13.83 -28.12
C SER A 101 -16.78 -15.26 -27.60
N GLU A 102 -15.71 -15.84 -27.05
CA GLU A 102 -15.73 -17.19 -26.48
C GLU A 102 -16.48 -17.18 -25.14
N TYR A 103 -16.24 -16.15 -24.33
CA TYR A 103 -16.87 -15.95 -23.03
C TYR A 103 -18.40 -15.89 -23.15
N ARG A 104 -18.93 -15.21 -24.18
CA ARG A 104 -20.39 -15.14 -24.47
C ARG A 104 -21.06 -16.52 -24.59
N ASN A 105 -20.33 -17.52 -25.08
CA ASN A 105 -20.88 -18.86 -25.33
C ASN A 105 -20.52 -19.88 -24.23
N GLN A 106 -19.90 -19.45 -23.14
CA GLN A 106 -19.63 -20.34 -22.01
C GLN A 106 -20.91 -20.65 -21.24
N LEU A 107 -20.96 -21.84 -20.63
CA LEU A 107 -22.07 -22.23 -19.74
C LEU A 107 -21.91 -21.66 -18.33
N GLU A 108 -20.66 -21.39 -17.93
CA GLU A 108 -20.31 -20.86 -16.62
C GLU A 108 -19.47 -19.59 -16.79
N HIS A 109 -19.79 -18.58 -15.99
CA HIS A 109 -19.15 -17.28 -16.04
C HIS A 109 -18.59 -16.91 -14.67
N LYS A 110 -17.33 -16.49 -14.63
CA LYS A 110 -16.72 -15.94 -13.41
C LYS A 110 -17.29 -14.55 -13.15
N ASN A 111 -17.74 -14.33 -11.92
CA ASN A 111 -18.25 -13.05 -11.46
C ASN A 111 -17.37 -12.51 -10.33
N PHE A 112 -16.90 -11.27 -10.46
CA PHE A 112 -16.30 -10.54 -9.35
C PHE A 112 -17.33 -9.55 -8.81
N SER A 113 -18.08 -9.99 -7.79
CA SER A 113 -19.15 -9.22 -7.17
C SER A 113 -18.63 -7.92 -6.54
N LYS A 114 -19.52 -6.93 -6.44
CA LYS A 114 -19.31 -5.76 -5.59
C LYS A 114 -18.87 -6.21 -4.19
N LEU A 115 -17.89 -5.53 -3.62
CA LEU A 115 -17.45 -5.82 -2.25
C LEU A 115 -18.46 -5.29 -1.23
N GLU A 116 -18.82 -6.15 -0.29
CA GLU A 116 -19.68 -5.82 0.85
C GLU A 116 -18.80 -5.49 2.06
N VAL A 117 -18.60 -4.19 2.31
CA VAL A 117 -17.65 -3.69 3.33
C VAL A 117 -18.02 -4.14 4.74
N ASP A 118 -19.30 -4.30 5.03
CA ASP A 118 -19.77 -4.76 6.34
C ASP A 118 -19.27 -6.20 6.63
N LEU A 119 -19.15 -7.06 5.61
CA LEU A 119 -18.56 -8.40 5.73
C LEU A 119 -17.03 -8.36 5.85
N LEU A 120 -16.39 -7.37 5.20
CA LEU A 120 -14.94 -7.15 5.30
C LEU A 120 -14.54 -6.61 6.68
N ARG A 121 -15.43 -5.87 7.34
CA ARG A 121 -15.23 -5.35 8.71
C ARG A 121 -15.04 -6.47 9.73
N ASP A 122 -15.82 -7.53 9.61
CA ASP A 122 -15.75 -8.69 10.49
C ASP A 122 -14.65 -9.69 10.05
N GLY A 123 -14.36 -9.78 8.75
CA GLY A 123 -13.39 -10.73 8.17
C GLY A 123 -11.93 -10.27 8.15
N ILE A 124 -11.63 -8.98 8.31
CA ILE A 124 -10.27 -8.40 8.22
C ILE A 124 -9.87 -7.76 9.56
N ARG A 125 -10.23 -8.38 10.68
CA ARG A 125 -9.54 -8.10 11.94
C ARG A 125 -8.23 -8.87 11.92
N ILE A 126 -7.17 -8.18 11.52
CA ILE A 126 -5.83 -8.75 11.63
C ILE A 126 -5.51 -8.79 13.11
N ASP A 127 -5.20 -9.99 13.61
CA ASP A 127 -4.83 -10.16 15.01
C ASP A 127 -3.51 -9.43 15.29
N GLY A 128 -3.62 -8.32 16.01
CA GLY A 128 -2.49 -7.56 16.54
C GLY A 128 -2.34 -7.70 18.05
N SER A 129 -2.92 -8.72 18.68
CA SER A 129 -2.87 -8.93 20.14
C SER A 129 -1.45 -8.97 20.71
N LYS A 130 -0.47 -9.36 19.89
CA LYS A 130 0.95 -9.39 20.25
C LYS A 130 1.71 -8.10 19.92
N ILE A 131 1.10 -7.18 19.17
CA ILE A 131 1.71 -5.90 18.80
C ILE A 131 1.50 -4.93 19.96
N LYS A 132 2.60 -4.47 20.56
CA LYS A 132 2.57 -3.48 21.64
C LYS A 132 2.56 -2.09 21.03
N THR A 133 1.82 -1.17 21.63
CA THR A 133 1.75 0.23 21.16
C THR A 133 2.09 1.21 22.26
N HIS A 134 2.81 2.26 21.92
CA HIS A 134 3.09 3.37 22.82
C HIS A 134 3.39 4.65 22.03
N ILE A 135 3.23 5.80 22.68
CA ILE A 135 3.49 7.11 22.07
C ILE A 135 4.87 7.61 22.47
N VAL A 136 5.61 8.15 21.51
CA VAL A 136 6.88 8.83 21.76
C VAL A 136 6.92 10.18 21.04
N THR A 137 7.73 11.10 21.55
CA THR A 137 8.11 12.32 20.82
C THR A 137 9.58 12.20 20.44
N LYS A 138 9.89 12.42 19.16
CA LYS A 138 11.28 12.41 18.68
C LYS A 138 11.64 13.84 18.26
N ASN A 139 12.85 14.25 18.61
CA ASN A 139 13.48 15.45 18.05
C ASN A 139 13.89 15.20 16.60
N GLU A 140 14.47 16.21 15.94
CA GLU A 140 15.01 16.05 14.60
C GLU A 140 16.03 14.90 14.55
N ILE A 141 15.88 13.99 13.57
CA ILE A 141 16.77 12.86 13.34
C ILE A 141 17.47 13.07 12.00
N THR A 142 18.80 13.01 11.99
CA THR A 142 19.59 13.01 10.75
C THR A 142 19.94 11.58 10.35
N PHE A 143 19.66 11.27 9.09
CA PHE A 143 19.79 9.95 8.53
C PHE A 143 20.64 9.96 7.27
N ILE A 144 21.49 8.97 7.09
CA ILE A 144 22.21 8.75 5.83
C ILE A 144 21.91 7.34 5.33
N GLY A 145 21.60 7.23 4.04
CA GLY A 145 21.22 5.97 3.44
C GLY A 145 21.19 6.01 1.93
N LYS A 146 20.69 4.93 1.34
CA LYS A 146 20.37 4.85 -0.08
C LYS A 146 18.87 4.92 -0.27
N THR A 147 18.46 5.44 -1.42
CA THR A 147 17.04 5.56 -1.80
C THR A 147 16.72 4.66 -2.98
N TYR A 148 15.49 4.15 -3.01
CA TYR A 148 14.90 3.44 -4.13
C TYR A 148 13.46 3.92 -4.34
N ARG A 149 13.10 4.26 -5.59
CA ARG A 149 11.75 4.67 -5.96
C ARG A 149 10.92 3.46 -6.34
N THR A 150 9.80 3.23 -5.64
CA THR A 150 8.86 2.13 -5.93
C THR A 150 7.42 2.63 -5.97
N THR A 151 6.45 1.73 -6.14
CA THR A 151 5.03 2.06 -6.30
C THR A 151 4.11 1.05 -5.62
N MET A 152 2.99 1.54 -5.09
CA MET A 152 1.91 0.68 -4.59
C MET A 152 1.14 -0.03 -5.72
N GLN A 153 1.29 0.43 -6.97
CA GLN A 153 0.60 -0.15 -8.11
C GLN A 153 0.98 -1.61 -8.30
N LYS A 154 -0.03 -2.46 -8.48
CA LYS A 154 0.14 -3.91 -8.68
C LYS A 154 0.99 -4.58 -7.58
N CYS A 155 1.03 -4.00 -6.38
CA CYS A 155 1.82 -4.49 -5.26
C CYS A 155 3.34 -4.50 -5.56
N GLN A 156 3.83 -3.68 -6.50
CA GLN A 156 5.23 -3.69 -6.92
C GLN A 156 6.19 -3.42 -5.74
N ASN A 157 5.78 -2.58 -4.80
CA ASN A 157 6.49 -2.34 -3.55
C ASN A 157 6.80 -3.62 -2.75
N GLU A 158 5.92 -4.64 -2.78
CA GLU A 158 6.13 -5.90 -2.06
C GLU A 158 7.23 -6.77 -2.69
N ILE A 159 7.62 -6.47 -3.94
CA ILE A 159 8.72 -7.11 -4.65
C ILE A 159 9.99 -6.26 -4.50
N ASP A 160 9.87 -4.96 -4.74
CA ASP A 160 11.00 -4.04 -4.78
C ASP A 160 11.64 -3.84 -3.40
N ILE A 161 10.83 -3.68 -2.34
CA ILE A 161 11.34 -3.36 -1.00
C ILE A 161 12.21 -4.51 -0.45
N PRO A 162 11.75 -5.78 -0.44
CA PRO A 162 12.60 -6.89 0.01
C PRO A 162 13.90 -7.02 -0.81
N LYS A 163 13.83 -6.80 -2.12
CA LYS A 163 15.01 -6.81 -3.00
C LYS A 163 15.98 -5.70 -2.62
N PHE A 164 15.49 -4.48 -2.42
CA PHE A 164 16.31 -3.33 -2.03
C PHE A 164 16.97 -3.52 -0.66
N TRP A 165 16.26 -4.10 0.32
CA TRP A 165 16.85 -4.51 1.60
C TRP A 165 17.96 -5.55 1.42
N GLY A 166 17.74 -6.57 0.59
CA GLY A 166 18.74 -7.59 0.29
C GLY A 166 20.00 -7.00 -0.36
N GLU A 167 19.83 -6.09 -1.33
CA GLU A 167 20.93 -5.34 -1.94
C GLU A 167 21.64 -4.42 -0.93
N PHE A 168 20.88 -3.80 -0.02
CA PHE A 168 21.44 -2.93 1.01
C PHE A 168 22.39 -3.69 1.95
N ILE A 169 21.90 -4.80 2.50
CA ILE A 169 22.60 -5.63 3.47
C ILE A 169 23.74 -6.39 2.78
N GLY A 170 23.44 -7.11 1.70
CA GLY A 170 24.40 -7.94 0.97
C GLY A 170 25.50 -7.14 0.28
N GLY A 171 25.20 -5.89 -0.11
CA GLY A 171 26.16 -4.97 -0.71
C GLY A 171 27.08 -4.25 0.29
N GLY A 172 26.92 -4.49 1.60
CA GLY A 172 27.74 -3.86 2.64
C GLY A 172 27.57 -2.33 2.71
N PHE A 173 26.43 -1.79 2.26
CA PHE A 173 26.24 -0.33 2.18
C PHE A 173 26.15 0.35 3.56
N MET A 174 26.17 -0.42 4.65
CA MET A 174 26.29 0.09 6.01
C MET A 174 27.73 0.52 6.37
N GLU A 175 28.76 -0.16 5.84
CA GLU A 175 30.19 0.08 6.09
C GLU A 175 30.67 1.54 5.85
N PRO A 176 30.30 2.21 4.73
CA PRO A 176 30.76 3.57 4.45
C PRO A 176 30.08 4.64 5.32
N ILE A 177 28.95 4.34 5.96
CA ILE A 177 28.25 5.31 6.82
C ILE A 177 28.97 5.40 8.18
N LYS A 178 29.72 6.49 8.39
CA LYS A 178 30.46 6.78 9.62
C LYS A 178 29.60 7.54 10.64
N ASN A 179 30.09 7.73 11.86
CA ASN A 179 29.44 8.49 12.94
C ASN A 179 27.98 8.08 13.22
N ARG A 180 27.72 6.77 13.12
CA ARG A 180 26.41 6.20 13.46
C ARG A 180 26.19 6.31 14.95
N LEU A 181 24.96 6.66 15.36
CA LEU A 181 24.61 6.76 16.77
C LEU A 181 24.36 5.39 17.43
N ASN A 182 24.03 4.39 16.62
CA ASN A 182 23.78 3.01 17.03
C ASN A 182 24.01 2.07 15.83
N GLN A 183 23.79 0.77 16.02
CA GLN A 183 23.84 -0.24 14.95
C GLN A 183 22.48 -0.48 14.27
N SER A 184 21.45 0.29 14.64
CA SER A 184 20.12 0.10 14.09
C SER A 184 20.06 0.47 12.62
N LEU A 185 19.30 -0.32 11.85
CA LEU A 185 18.90 0.04 10.50
C LEU A 185 17.50 0.66 10.53
N ILE A 186 17.27 1.64 9.66
CA ILE A 186 15.96 2.28 9.50
C ILE A 186 15.56 2.20 8.04
N GLY A 187 14.28 1.91 7.78
CA GLY A 187 13.64 2.07 6.49
C GLY A 187 12.62 3.20 6.54
N ILE A 188 12.86 4.29 5.82
CA ILE A 188 11.97 5.47 5.77
C ILE A 188 11.13 5.42 4.48
N TYR A 189 9.82 5.66 4.60
CA TYR A 189 8.87 5.71 3.49
C TYR A 189 8.38 7.14 3.28
N THR A 190 8.86 7.79 2.21
CA THR A 190 8.70 9.25 2.03
C THR A 190 8.48 9.64 0.56
N ASN A 191 8.35 10.95 0.28
CA ASN A 191 8.25 11.54 -1.06
C ASN A 191 7.13 10.94 -1.95
N TRP A 192 5.96 10.68 -1.37
CA TRP A 192 4.80 10.16 -2.10
C TRP A 192 4.31 11.16 -3.19
N ASP A 193 4.00 10.71 -4.43
CA ASP A 193 3.68 11.58 -5.60
C ASP A 193 2.34 11.50 -6.43
N TYR A 194 1.10 11.53 -5.97
CA TYR A 194 -0.18 11.28 -6.69
C TYR A 194 -0.30 9.98 -7.53
N ALA A 195 0.76 9.45 -8.13
CA ALA A 195 0.81 8.28 -8.98
C ALA A 195 1.17 7.00 -8.20
N GLU A 196 0.94 6.99 -6.89
CA GLU A 196 1.25 5.84 -6.03
C GLU A 196 2.73 5.51 -5.87
N ASN A 197 3.65 6.35 -6.36
CA ASN A 197 5.08 6.14 -6.16
C ASN A 197 5.58 6.84 -4.90
N PHE A 198 6.61 6.26 -4.31
CA PHE A 198 7.24 6.74 -3.09
C PHE A 198 8.70 6.27 -3.03
N ASP A 199 9.47 6.97 -2.20
CA ASP A 199 10.86 6.62 -1.92
C ASP A 199 10.91 5.72 -0.69
N VAL A 200 11.73 4.68 -0.80
CA VAL A 200 12.18 3.88 0.34
C VAL A 200 13.64 4.20 0.56
N LEU A 201 13.97 4.64 1.76
CA LEU A 201 15.32 5.05 2.12
C LEU A 201 15.82 4.14 3.25
N ILE A 202 16.89 3.38 2.99
CA ILE A 202 17.51 2.44 3.94
C ILE A 202 18.89 2.93 4.36
N GLY A 203 19.21 2.84 5.64
CA GLY A 203 20.49 3.33 6.19
C GLY A 203 20.53 3.38 7.72
N ALA A 204 21.27 4.34 8.28
CA ALA A 204 21.37 4.54 9.73
C ALA A 204 21.27 6.01 10.16
N GLN A 205 20.90 6.17 11.42
CA GLN A 205 20.93 7.44 12.13
C GLN A 205 22.38 7.85 12.42
N VAL A 206 22.70 9.12 12.16
CA VAL A 206 24.05 9.67 12.28
C VAL A 206 24.07 11.02 12.99
N THR A 207 25.26 11.48 13.40
CA THR A 207 25.45 12.87 13.85
C THR A 207 25.27 13.85 12.68
N LYS A 208 24.90 15.11 12.97
CA LYS A 208 24.60 16.14 11.95
C LYS A 208 25.78 16.49 11.06
N GLU A 209 27.01 16.27 11.53
CA GLU A 209 28.27 16.62 10.88
C GLU A 209 28.82 15.50 9.99
N THR A 210 28.08 14.39 9.87
CA THR A 210 28.54 13.21 9.13
C THR A 210 28.67 13.49 7.64
N LYS A 211 29.85 13.20 7.08
CA LYS A 211 30.08 13.31 5.63
C LYS A 211 29.28 12.25 4.89
N ILE A 212 28.60 12.67 3.83
CA ILE A 212 27.79 11.80 2.99
C ILE A 212 28.70 10.98 2.07
N PRO A 213 28.70 9.64 2.14
CA PRO A 213 29.48 8.82 1.22
C PRO A 213 28.97 8.94 -0.22
N SER A 214 29.83 8.65 -1.20
CA SER A 214 29.44 8.69 -2.62
C SER A 214 28.29 7.73 -2.91
N GLY A 215 27.24 8.21 -3.57
CA GLY A 215 26.04 7.44 -3.88
C GLY A 215 25.05 7.27 -2.72
N PHE A 216 25.19 8.04 -1.64
CA PHE A 216 24.24 8.11 -0.52
C PHE A 216 23.53 9.46 -0.50
N VAL A 217 22.40 9.49 0.20
CA VAL A 217 21.59 10.70 0.44
C VAL A 217 21.46 10.94 1.95
N THR A 218 21.18 12.18 2.32
CA THR A 218 20.79 12.55 3.70
C THR A 218 19.31 12.84 3.75
N HIS A 219 18.63 12.36 4.81
CA HIS A 219 17.24 12.68 5.12
C HIS A 219 17.13 13.21 6.54
N LYS A 220 16.25 14.19 6.77
CA LYS A 220 16.02 14.77 8.09
C LYS A 220 14.57 14.57 8.48
N LEU A 221 14.34 13.69 9.45
CA LEU A 221 13.01 13.55 10.07
C LEU A 221 12.79 14.77 10.95
N LYS A 222 11.71 15.50 10.72
CA LYS A 222 11.33 16.65 11.54
C LYS A 222 10.91 16.18 12.95
N PRO A 223 11.01 17.05 13.97
CA PRO A 223 10.41 16.75 15.27
C PRO A 223 8.93 16.43 15.12
N ALA A 224 8.51 15.27 15.64
CA ALA A 224 7.14 14.79 15.52
C ALA A 224 6.78 13.86 16.67
N LYS A 225 5.47 13.70 16.88
CA LYS A 225 4.90 12.69 17.79
C LYS A 225 4.60 11.45 16.98
N TYR A 226 4.99 10.29 17.49
CA TYR A 226 4.80 9.01 16.82
C TYR A 226 3.99 8.07 17.69
N MET A 227 3.06 7.35 17.05
CA MET A 227 2.62 6.06 17.54
C MET A 227 3.64 5.01 17.12
N VAL A 228 4.16 4.26 18.08
CA VAL A 228 5.13 3.19 17.87
C VAL A 228 4.44 1.85 18.02
N PHE A 229 4.67 0.95 17.06
CA PHE A 229 4.16 -0.41 17.07
C PHE A 229 5.34 -1.38 17.16
N THR A 230 5.47 -2.09 18.27
CA THR A 230 6.48 -3.15 18.43
C THR A 230 5.93 -4.44 17.85
N VAL A 231 6.49 -4.87 16.73
CA VAL A 231 6.05 -6.01 15.93
C VAL A 231 6.94 -7.22 16.24
N PRO A 232 6.39 -8.34 16.73
CA PRO A 232 7.16 -9.55 16.99
C PRO A 232 7.53 -10.27 15.68
N GLY A 233 8.69 -10.92 15.68
CA GLY A 233 9.26 -11.61 14.53
C GLY A 233 10.38 -10.81 13.84
N ASN A 234 11.06 -11.48 12.90
CA ASN A 234 12.15 -10.88 12.12
C ASN A 234 12.13 -11.23 10.63
N THR A 235 11.00 -11.70 10.12
CA THR A 235 10.81 -11.96 8.70
C THR A 235 10.09 -10.80 8.03
N ASN A 236 10.20 -10.71 6.69
CA ASN A 236 9.41 -9.77 5.90
C ASN A 236 7.90 -9.97 6.08
N VAL A 237 7.47 -11.21 6.35
CA VAL A 237 6.06 -11.54 6.59
C VAL A 237 5.59 -10.93 7.90
N ASP A 238 6.42 -10.99 8.95
CA ASP A 238 6.11 -10.41 10.26
C ASP A 238 5.97 -8.89 10.18
N ILE A 239 6.94 -8.22 9.57
CA ILE A 239 6.94 -6.76 9.39
C ILE A 239 5.72 -6.32 8.56
N LEU A 240 5.45 -7.02 7.45
CA LEU A 240 4.29 -6.75 6.61
C LEU A 240 2.98 -6.99 7.38
N SER A 241 2.91 -7.98 8.28
CA SER A 241 1.75 -8.21 9.14
C SER A 241 1.50 -7.03 10.09
N GLY A 242 2.56 -6.43 10.63
CA GLY A 242 2.50 -5.20 11.43
C GLY A 242 1.91 -4.05 10.63
N TRP A 243 2.44 -3.79 9.42
CA TRP A 243 1.88 -2.78 8.51
C TRP A 243 0.41 -3.02 8.16
N LYS A 244 0.04 -4.28 7.90
CA LYS A 244 -1.35 -4.65 7.62
C LYS A 244 -2.25 -4.45 8.84
N TYR A 245 -1.80 -4.80 10.04
CA TYR A 245 -2.55 -4.55 11.28
C TYR A 245 -2.75 -3.05 11.52
N ILE A 246 -1.69 -2.25 11.40
CA ILE A 246 -1.73 -0.80 11.61
C ILE A 246 -2.82 -0.17 10.75
N TYR A 247 -2.84 -0.45 9.46
CA TYR A 247 -3.77 0.20 8.54
C TYR A 247 -5.11 -0.51 8.36
N GLY A 248 -5.14 -1.84 8.51
CA GLY A 248 -6.35 -2.64 8.33
C GLY A 248 -7.20 -2.75 9.60
N THR A 249 -6.62 -2.55 10.78
CA THR A 249 -7.33 -2.74 12.05
C THR A 249 -7.11 -1.59 13.02
N TRP A 250 -5.88 -1.15 13.29
CA TRP A 250 -5.63 -0.14 14.32
C TRP A 250 -6.09 1.27 13.90
N MET A 251 -5.66 1.76 12.73
CA MET A 251 -6.00 3.10 12.22
C MET A 251 -7.51 3.30 12.06
N PRO A 252 -8.25 2.33 11.48
CA PRO A 252 -9.70 2.41 11.40
C PRO A 252 -10.43 2.66 12.73
N ASN A 253 -9.88 2.15 13.84
CA ASN A 253 -10.62 1.96 15.09
C ASN A 253 -10.14 2.83 16.27
N THR A 254 -9.18 3.75 16.08
CA THR A 254 -8.53 4.45 17.22
C THR A 254 -8.77 5.95 17.28
N GLY A 255 -9.25 6.57 16.20
CA GLY A 255 -9.52 8.01 16.14
C GLY A 255 -8.27 8.91 16.09
N TYR A 256 -7.05 8.34 16.07
CA TYR A 256 -5.83 9.11 15.87
C TYR A 256 -5.76 9.69 14.45
N GLU A 257 -5.35 10.94 14.35
CA GLU A 257 -5.06 11.59 13.07
C GLU A 257 -3.58 11.46 12.73
N ARG A 258 -3.27 11.19 11.46
CA ARG A 258 -1.88 11.11 10.98
C ARG A 258 -1.36 12.48 10.56
N GLU A 259 -0.05 12.65 10.69
CA GLU A 259 0.64 13.82 10.16
C GLU A 259 0.97 13.70 8.66
N PHE A 260 1.05 12.45 8.14
CA PHE A 260 1.43 12.14 6.75
C PHE A 260 2.80 12.70 6.34
N SER A 261 3.78 12.62 7.25
CA SER A 261 5.18 12.93 6.99
C SER A 261 5.95 11.65 6.67
N ASP A 262 6.89 11.26 7.53
CA ASP A 262 7.82 10.17 7.31
C ASP A 262 7.50 8.99 8.23
N ASP A 263 6.93 7.95 7.63
CA ASP A 263 6.77 6.64 8.23
C ASP A 263 8.12 5.93 8.23
N PHE A 264 8.46 5.19 9.30
CA PHE A 264 9.68 4.39 9.26
C PHE A 264 9.63 3.10 10.09
N ASP A 265 10.36 2.11 9.61
CA ASP A 265 10.70 0.89 10.36
C ASP A 265 12.05 1.07 11.06
N LEU A 266 12.19 0.57 12.28
CA LEU A 266 13.43 0.51 13.05
C LEU A 266 13.78 -0.94 13.37
N PHE A 267 14.99 -1.33 12.98
CA PHE A 267 15.58 -2.64 13.24
C PHE A 267 16.83 -2.46 14.08
N ASP A 268 16.69 -2.61 15.40
CA ASP A 268 17.83 -2.62 16.34
C ASP A 268 18.25 -4.06 16.69
N ASP A 269 19.13 -4.21 17.68
CA ASP A 269 19.67 -5.52 18.09
C ASP A 269 18.58 -6.53 18.47
N ARG A 270 17.38 -6.08 18.87
CA ARG A 270 16.25 -6.95 19.18
C ARG A 270 15.77 -7.71 17.95
N PHE A 271 15.92 -7.16 16.75
CA PHE A 271 15.50 -7.83 15.51
C PHE A 271 16.28 -9.12 15.23
N GLN A 272 17.53 -9.19 15.71
CA GLN A 272 18.39 -10.37 15.58
C GLN A 272 18.35 -11.27 16.82
N SER A 273 17.43 -11.02 17.76
CA SER A 273 17.31 -11.82 18.99
C SER A 273 16.90 -13.26 18.69
N ASN A 274 17.54 -14.23 19.35
CA ASN A 274 17.25 -15.65 19.22
C ASN A 274 15.99 -16.11 19.97
N THR A 275 15.48 -15.32 20.92
CA THR A 275 14.38 -15.74 21.80
C THR A 275 13.07 -15.04 21.48
N ASN A 276 13.10 -13.74 21.25
CA ASN A 276 11.93 -12.94 20.92
C ASN A 276 12.37 -11.80 19.99
N PRO A 277 12.61 -12.10 18.70
CA PRO A 277 12.92 -11.05 17.76
C PRO A 277 11.76 -10.07 17.64
N GLU A 278 12.05 -8.78 17.54
CA GLU A 278 11.05 -7.74 17.30
C GLU A 278 11.64 -6.55 16.53
N SER A 279 10.76 -5.81 15.87
CA SER A 279 11.06 -4.54 15.19
C SER A 279 10.03 -3.48 15.59
N GLU A 280 10.28 -2.22 15.23
CA GLU A 280 9.33 -1.14 15.51
C GLU A 280 8.91 -0.43 14.24
N ILE A 281 7.61 -0.12 14.14
CA ILE A 281 7.04 0.73 13.10
C ILE A 281 6.62 2.05 13.73
N TYR A 282 7.07 3.15 13.16
CA TYR A 282 6.79 4.51 13.63
C TYR A 282 5.84 5.21 12.67
N ILE A 283 4.69 5.63 13.21
CA ILE A 283 3.65 6.33 12.48
C ILE A 283 3.48 7.73 13.07
N PRO A 284 3.74 8.81 12.31
CA PRO A 284 3.57 10.17 12.81
C PRO A 284 2.09 10.51 13.00
N ILE A 285 1.74 11.06 14.17
CA ILE A 285 0.38 11.38 14.61
C ILE A 285 0.28 12.83 15.09
N LYS A 286 -0.91 13.41 15.02
CA LYS A 286 -1.25 14.75 15.55
C LYS A 286 -1.77 14.68 16.97
#